data_AF-A0A926CVK5-F1
#
_entry.id   AF-A0A926CVK5-F1
#
_cell.length_a   1.000
_cell.length_b   1.000
_cell.length_c   1.000
_cell.angle_alpha   90.00
_cell.angle_beta   90.00
_cell.angle_gamma   90.00
#
_symmetry.space_group_name_H-M   'P 1'
#
loop_
_entity.id
_entity.type
_entity.pdbx_description
1 polymer ?
#
loop_
_entity_poly.entity_id
_entity_poly.type
_entity_poly.pdbx_seq_one_letter_code
_entity_poly.pdbx_strand_id
1 'polypeptide(L)' 'PVQQSVRLLNAMGIEPDFIVARAEHYVDDKRKERIALFCNVKKEDVISNPDVPSIYEIPLILQQQKMGEKILNSFILKK' A
#
# COMPACT_ATOMS: atom_id res chain seq x y z
N PRO A 1 -6.33 -5.15 12.30
CA PRO A 1 -7.02 -5.47 11.03
C PRO A 1 -6.06 -5.85 9.89
N VAL A 2 -5.23 -4.92 9.39
CA VAL A 2 -4.34 -5.16 8.23
C VAL A 2 -3.44 -6.40 8.44
N GLN A 3 -2.81 -6.52 9.61
CA GLN A 3 -1.96 -7.67 9.95
C GLN A 3 -2.70 -9.01 9.90
N GLN A 4 -4.00 -9.04 10.27
CA GLN A 4 -4.80 -10.26 10.21
C GLN A 4 -5.16 -10.60 8.77
N SER A 5 -5.48 -9.60 7.94
CA SER A 5 -5.73 -9.79 6.50
C SER A 5 -4.51 -10.34 5.77
N VAL A 6 -3.31 -9.80 6.04
CA VAL A 6 -2.06 -10.31 5.45
C VAL A 6 -1.76 -11.73 5.91
N ARG A 7 -1.93 -12.05 7.19
CA ARG A 7 -1.76 -13.42 7.69
C ARG A 7 -2.71 -14.42 7.01
N LEU A 8 -3.95 -14.01 6.75
CA LEU A 8 -4.91 -14.84 6.02
C LEU A 8 -4.47 -15.07 4.57
N LEU A 9 -4.01 -14.02 3.89
CA LEU A 9 -3.48 -14.09 2.53
C LEU A 9 -2.28 -15.06 2.46
N ASN A 10 -1.33 -14.90 3.38
CA ASN A 10 -0.14 -15.74 3.48
C ASN A 10 -0.49 -17.19 3.81
N ALA A 11 -1.51 -17.43 4.64
CA ALA A 11 -2.00 -18.78 4.93
C ALA A 11 -2.60 -19.47 3.69
N MET A 12 -3.07 -18.70 2.70
CA MET A 12 -3.50 -19.19 1.38
C MET A 12 -2.33 -19.32 0.39
N GLY A 13 -1.09 -19.04 0.81
CA GLY A 13 0.10 -19.09 -0.04
C GLY A 13 0.30 -17.87 -0.93
N ILE A 14 -0.42 -16.77 -0.68
CA ILE A 14 -0.31 -15.54 -1.46
C ILE A 14 0.40 -14.50 -0.60
N GLU A 15 1.57 -14.06 -1.04
CA GLU A 15 2.32 -12.97 -0.42
C GLU A 15 2.01 -11.64 -1.15
N PRO A 16 1.61 -10.57 -0.45
CA PRO A 16 1.30 -9.30 -1.08
C PRO A 16 2.58 -8.49 -1.35
N ASP A 17 2.74 -7.97 -2.58
CA ASP A 17 3.82 -7.02 -2.91
C ASP A 17 3.55 -5.60 -2.39
N PHE A 18 2.28 -5.20 -2.37
CA PHE A 18 1.84 -3.85 -2.01
C PHE A 18 0.69 -3.91 -0.99
N ILE A 19 0.65 -2.94 -0.08
CA ILE A 19 -0.46 -2.78 0.87
C ILE A 19 -1.09 -1.40 0.66
N VAL A 20 -2.33 -1.39 0.20
CA VAL A 20 -3.14 -0.17 0.11
C VAL A 20 -3.96 -0.04 1.40
N ALA A 21 -3.52 0.83 2.29
CA ALA A 21 -4.16 1.06 3.58
C ALA A 21 -5.22 2.17 3.47
N ARG A 22 -6.50 1.79 3.56
CA ARG A 22 -7.61 2.76 3.69
C ARG A 22 -7.74 3.27 5.12
N ALA A 23 -7.97 4.57 5.26
CA ALA A 23 -8.24 5.23 6.53
C ALA A 23 -8.94 6.58 6.29
N GLU A 24 -9.52 7.21 7.30
CA GLU A 24 -10.10 8.55 7.18
C GLU A 24 -9.04 9.63 6.87
N HIS A 25 -7.80 9.39 7.31
CA HIS A 25 -6.66 10.28 7.11
C HIS A 25 -5.44 9.51 6.60
N TYR A 26 -4.42 10.24 6.16
CA TYR A 26 -3.15 9.65 5.79
C TYR A 26 -2.56 8.83 6.94
N VAL A 27 -2.15 7.60 6.63
CA VAL A 27 -1.39 6.77 7.56
C VAL A 27 -0.04 7.43 7.81
N ASP A 28 0.26 7.73 9.07
CA ASP A 28 1.53 8.30 9.48
C ASP A 28 2.69 7.31 9.27
N ASP A 29 3.90 7.88 9.18
CA ASP A 29 5.12 7.13 8.89
C ASP A 29 5.41 6.01 9.91
N LYS A 30 5.11 6.24 11.19
CA LYS A 30 5.35 5.25 12.25
C LYS A 30 4.39 4.06 12.11
N ARG A 31 3.13 4.30 11.74
CA ARG A 31 2.18 3.23 11.41
C ARG A 31 2.58 2.51 10.13
N LYS A 32 3.05 3.20 9.09
CA LYS A 32 3.58 2.57 7.86
C LYS A 32 4.75 1.64 8.15
N GLU A 33 5.70 2.08 8.98
CA GLU A 33 6.85 1.26 9.41
C GLU A 33 6.41 -0.01 10.14
N ARG A 34 5.43 0.10 11.04
CA ARG A 34 4.86 -1.08 11.71
C ARG A 34 4.21 -2.02 10.71
N ILE A 35 3.39 -1.51 9.80
CA ILE A 35 2.73 -2.35 8.78
C ILE A 35 3.78 -3.08 7.94
N ALA A 36 4.80 -2.37 7.46
CA ALA A 36 5.91 -2.92 6.70
C ALA A 36 6.62 -4.06 7.45
N LEU A 37 7.01 -3.81 8.70
CA LEU A 37 7.70 -4.80 9.54
C LEU A 37 6.86 -6.05 9.78
N PHE A 38 5.57 -5.90 10.10
CA PHE A 38 4.71 -7.03 10.46
C PHE A 38 4.18 -7.81 9.24
N CYS A 39 4.15 -7.18 8.06
CA CYS A 39 3.59 -7.75 6.84
C CYS A 39 4.66 -8.13 5.81
N ASN A 40 5.95 -7.98 6.16
CA ASN A 40 7.10 -8.28 5.30
C ASN A 40 7.11 -7.52 3.96
N VAL A 41 6.60 -6.29 3.94
CA VAL A 41 6.64 -5.41 2.76
C VAL A 41 7.54 -4.21 3.02
N LYS A 42 8.06 -3.56 1.98
CA LYS A 42 8.84 -2.33 2.18
C LYS A 42 7.93 -1.20 2.65
N LYS A 43 8.43 -0.29 3.50
CA LYS A 43 7.68 0.91 3.96
C LYS A 43 7.10 1.70 2.80
N GLU A 44 7.89 1.84 1.74
CA GLU A 44 7.51 2.55 0.54
C GLU A 44 6.34 1.87 -0.23
N ASP A 45 6.15 0.55 -0.07
CA ASP A 45 5.07 -0.22 -0.71
C ASP A 45 3.79 -0.24 0.13
N VAL A 46 3.79 0.47 1.26
CA VAL A 46 2.60 0.78 2.06
C VAL A 46 2.00 2.11 1.60
N ILE A 47 0.97 2.02 0.77
CA ILE A 47 0.29 3.15 0.14
C ILE A 47 -0.90 3.60 1.00
N SER A 48 -0.96 4.88 1.34
CA SER A 48 -2.12 5.46 2.02
C SER A 48 -3.23 5.76 1.03
N ASN A 49 -4.45 5.35 1.35
CA ASN A 49 -5.64 5.67 0.55
C ASN A 49 -6.71 6.30 1.45
N PRO A 50 -6.58 7.62 1.74
CA PRO A 50 -7.50 8.29 2.65
C PRO A 50 -8.90 8.42 2.04
N ASP A 51 -9.91 8.63 2.87
CA ASP A 51 -11.23 9.00 2.39
C ASP A 51 -11.20 10.43 1.81
N VAL A 52 -11.72 10.59 0.60
CA VAL A 52 -11.73 11.83 -0.17
C VAL A 52 -13.14 12.19 -0.60
N PRO A 53 -13.46 13.48 -0.76
CA PRO A 53 -14.80 13.91 -1.17
C PRO A 53 -15.11 13.56 -2.63
N SER A 54 -14.10 13.47 -3.50
CA SER A 54 -14.27 13.08 -4.90
C SER A 54 -13.39 11.88 -5.28
N ILE A 55 -13.98 10.90 -5.97
CA ILE A 55 -13.25 9.70 -6.46
C ILE A 55 -12.09 10.05 -7.41
N TYR A 56 -12.13 11.24 -8.04
CA TYR A 56 -11.08 11.71 -8.95
C TYR A 56 -9.81 12.17 -8.23
N GLU A 57 -9.86 12.32 -6.91
CA GLU A 57 -8.68 12.64 -6.10
C GLU A 57 -7.82 11.40 -5.84
N ILE A 58 -8.42 10.21 -5.86
CA ILE A 58 -7.71 8.94 -5.60
C ILE A 58 -6.53 8.75 -6.55
N PRO A 59 -6.68 8.87 -7.89
CA PRO A 59 -5.54 8.74 -8.81
C PRO A 59 -4.40 9.72 -8.50
N LEU A 60 -4.72 10.96 -8.10
CA LEU A 60 -3.72 11.97 -7.76
C LEU A 60 -2.94 11.58 -6.50
N ILE A 61 -3.62 11.07 -5.47
CA ILE A 61 -3.01 10.61 -4.22
C ILE A 61 -2.11 9.38 -4.44
N LEU A 62 -2.56 8.44 -5.28
CA LEU A 62 -1.76 7.26 -5.62
C LEU A 62 -0.53 7.64 -6.47
N GLN A 63 -0.67 8.62 -7.37
CA GLN A 63 0.43 9.16 -8.16
C GLN A 63 1.45 9.90 -7.30
N GLN A 64 1.02 10.70 -6.32
CA GLN A 64 1.91 11.38 -5.36
C GLN A 64 2.75 10.38 -4.56
N GLN A 65 2.21 9.19 -4.28
CA GLN A 65 2.91 8.10 -3.61
C GLN A 65 3.69 7.17 -4.58
N LYS A 66 3.80 7.57 -5.85
CA LYS A 66 4.55 6.87 -6.90
C LYS A 66 4.12 5.41 -7.12
N MET A 67 2.85 5.08 -6.84
CA MET A 67 2.34 3.71 -6.96
C MET A 67 2.55 3.14 -8.37
N GLY A 68 2.30 3.94 -9.42
CA GLY A 68 2.53 3.51 -10.80
C GLY A 68 4.00 3.18 -11.10
N GLU A 69 4.93 4.02 -10.65
CA GLU A 69 6.38 3.78 -10.85
C GLU A 69 6.83 2.51 -10.13
N LYS A 70 6.28 2.26 -8.93
CA LYS A 70 6.56 1.05 -8.15
C LYS A 70 6.08 -0.22 -8.83
N ILE A 71 4.87 -0.19 -9.39
CA ILE A 71 4.31 -1.31 -10.16
C ILE A 71 5.20 -1.58 -11.38
N LEU A 72 5.54 -0.54 -12.16
CA LEU A 72 6.42 -0.71 -13.32
C LEU A 72 7.78 -1.34 -12.95
N ASN A 73 8.37 -0.88 -11.84
CA ASN A 73 9.64 -1.43 -11.34
C ASN A 73 9.52 -2.88 -10.87
N SER A 74 8.41 -3.23 -10.19
CA SER A 74 8.14 -4.60 -9.71
C SER A 74 7.98 -5.58 -10.87
N PHE A 75 7.32 -5.17 -11.96
CA PHE A 75 7.09 -6.00 -13.14
C PHE A 75 8.15 -5.85 -14.25
N ILE A 76 9.24 -5.09 -14.01
CA ILE A 76 10.33 -4.85 -14.98
C ILE A 76 9.79 -4.31 -16.32
N LEU A 77 8.78 -3.43 -16.26
CA LEU A 77 8.18 -2.82 -17.43
C LEU A 77 8.88 -1.49 -17.77
N LYS A 78 9.14 -1.25 -19.06
CA LYS A 78 9.71 0.02 -19.53
C LYS A 78 8.66 1.13 -19.45
N LYS A 79 9.12 2.31 -19.02
CA LYS A 79 8.31 3.54 -18.89
C LYS A 79 7.92 4.10 -20.25
#